data_AF-M2S7J4-F1
#
_entry.id   AF-M2S7J4-F1
#
_cell.length_a   1.000
_cell.length_b   1.000
_cell.length_c   1.000
_cell.angle_alpha   90.00
_cell.angle_beta   90.00
_cell.angle_gamma   90.00
#
_symmetry.space_group_name_H-M   'P 1'
#
loop_
_entity.id
_entity.type
_entity.pdbx_description
1 polymer ?
#
loop_
_entity_poly.entity_id
_entity_poly.type
_entity_poly.pdbx_seq_one_letter_code
_entity_poly.pdbx_strand_id
1 'polypeptide(L)'
;MDFYHLIPEGCHAVPHERLDLRPDEDIDSELQSVRPVVSQKNVWFFWHAGFSALHPYTKRNIRTWHRRFSKKGWTIRVVSCHPSDALNIANLLDIKDRKLFPTAFVEGTIGGKYAAQHTSDLVRWPLLLKYGGIYADVGMIQIGDIDRLWNETIGNHSSDHEVLSYRGPQQQGRNLTNYFLACKPGNELFARCHRLFLKLWEGRTDTVGLHAHPLLEGVPLQGGSFEIREEGKPIINKEEAGKMLTDYIIQGQVVSMVMGLVDEVEGWNGPDYVKDHVYGIDFMSGSQLINELTSWNGRAQFELMSTKMPAQGAKEDDEQKKARKIIQTVLQNSWGFKLAHGMILAVYKETLGSLWRDNEGSDVADGTYAAWFRHATLYWDQDALPCKVEFPDTQPWKRGALLDEK
;
A
#
# COMPACT_ATOMS: atom_id res chain seq x y z
N MET A 1 -4.89 -25.33 -16.42
CA MET A 1 -5.53 -26.11 -15.34
C MET A 1 -6.88 -25.49 -15.08
N ASP A 2 -7.92 -26.31 -14.94
CA ASP A 2 -9.21 -25.86 -14.41
C ASP A 2 -9.08 -25.73 -12.89
N PHE A 3 -9.15 -24.51 -12.37
CA PHE A 3 -9.04 -24.23 -10.93
C PHE A 3 -10.39 -24.09 -10.22
N TYR A 4 -11.53 -24.25 -10.91
CA TYR A 4 -12.85 -24.00 -10.32
C TYR A 4 -13.19 -24.95 -9.18
N HIS A 5 -12.64 -26.17 -9.20
CA HIS A 5 -12.80 -27.15 -8.11
C HIS A 5 -11.90 -26.86 -6.88
N LEU A 6 -11.08 -25.80 -6.94
CA LEU A 6 -10.11 -25.44 -5.91
C LEU A 6 -10.43 -24.11 -5.22
N ILE A 7 -11.59 -23.50 -5.51
CA ILE A 7 -12.02 -22.27 -4.86
C ILE A 7 -12.14 -22.53 -3.34
N PRO A 8 -11.41 -21.78 -2.49
CA PRO A 8 -11.50 -21.92 -1.04
C PRO A 8 -12.91 -21.60 -0.52
N GLU A 9 -13.29 -22.16 0.61
CA GLU A 9 -14.53 -21.79 1.32
C GLU A 9 -14.54 -20.28 1.63
N GLY A 10 -15.70 -19.64 1.49
CA GLY A 10 -15.82 -18.18 1.68
C GLY A 10 -15.34 -17.36 0.48
N CYS A 11 -15.01 -18.01 -0.64
CA CYS A 11 -14.74 -17.37 -1.91
C CYS A 11 -15.68 -17.88 -3.01
N HIS A 12 -15.91 -17.08 -4.03
CA HIS A 12 -16.67 -17.45 -5.22
C HIS A 12 -15.99 -16.95 -6.50
N ALA A 13 -16.35 -17.55 -7.64
CA ALA A 13 -15.86 -17.11 -8.93
C ALA A 13 -16.53 -15.79 -9.36
N VAL A 14 -15.71 -14.85 -9.84
CA VAL A 14 -16.15 -13.63 -10.48
C VAL A 14 -16.60 -13.96 -11.91
N PRO A 15 -17.84 -13.59 -12.31
CA PRO A 15 -18.31 -13.79 -13.66
C PRO A 15 -17.40 -13.10 -14.70
N HIS A 16 -17.08 -13.80 -15.80
CA HIS A 16 -16.12 -13.33 -16.80
C HIS A 16 -16.56 -12.02 -17.46
N GLU A 17 -17.86 -11.79 -17.60
CA GLU A 17 -18.41 -10.54 -18.14
C GLU A 17 -18.05 -9.33 -17.28
N ARG A 18 -17.78 -9.52 -15.97
CA ARG A 18 -17.33 -8.47 -15.03
C ARG A 18 -15.83 -8.22 -15.07
N LEU A 19 -15.05 -9.07 -15.75
CA LEU A 19 -13.60 -8.96 -15.88
C LEU A 19 -13.20 -8.44 -17.27
N ASP A 20 -12.17 -7.60 -17.34
CA ASP A 20 -11.52 -7.30 -18.61
C ASP A 20 -10.53 -8.43 -18.95
N LEU A 21 -10.88 -9.24 -19.94
CA LEU A 21 -10.10 -10.40 -20.36
C LEU A 21 -9.38 -10.17 -21.70
N ARG A 22 -9.26 -8.91 -22.15
CA ARG A 22 -8.46 -8.56 -23.33
C ARG A 22 -6.98 -8.99 -23.16
N PRO A 23 -6.22 -9.16 -24.27
CA PRO A 23 -4.77 -9.39 -24.22
C PRO A 23 -4.02 -8.36 -23.37
N ASP A 24 -2.85 -8.75 -22.85
CA ASP A 24 -2.03 -7.89 -22.01
C ASP A 24 -1.56 -6.64 -22.76
N GLU A 25 -1.31 -6.74 -24.06
CA GLU A 25 -0.88 -5.63 -24.91
C GLU A 25 -1.93 -4.52 -25.01
N ASP A 26 -3.22 -4.89 -25.09
CA ASP A 26 -4.32 -3.94 -25.13
C ASP A 26 -4.48 -3.21 -23.79
N ILE A 27 -4.33 -3.94 -22.68
CA ILE A 27 -4.40 -3.37 -21.33
C ILE A 27 -3.19 -2.47 -21.08
N ASP A 28 -1.99 -2.88 -21.48
CA ASP A 28 -0.77 -2.08 -21.35
C ASP A 28 -0.84 -0.79 -22.16
N SER A 29 -1.40 -0.84 -23.37
CA SER A 29 -1.64 0.35 -24.20
C SER A 29 -2.60 1.30 -23.49
N GLU A 30 -3.68 0.77 -22.91
CA GLU A 30 -4.66 1.56 -22.16
C GLU A 30 -4.08 2.17 -20.88
N LEU A 31 -3.29 1.42 -20.11
CA LEU A 31 -2.65 1.89 -18.87
C LEU A 31 -1.64 3.03 -19.10
N GLN A 32 -1.14 3.15 -20.33
CA GLN A 32 -0.23 4.22 -20.76
C GLN A 32 -0.96 5.36 -21.49
N SER A 33 -2.27 5.21 -21.72
CA SER A 33 -3.09 6.23 -22.36
C SER A 33 -3.61 7.26 -21.36
N VAL A 34 -3.74 8.52 -21.80
CA VAL A 34 -4.34 9.56 -20.96
C VAL A 34 -5.85 9.44 -20.99
N ARG A 35 -6.45 9.34 -19.80
CA ARG A 35 -7.89 9.50 -19.61
C ARG A 35 -8.18 10.67 -18.69
N PRO A 36 -9.12 11.57 -19.04
CA PRO A 36 -9.55 12.62 -18.13
C PRO A 36 -9.99 12.05 -16.78
N VAL A 37 -9.77 12.80 -15.70
CA VAL A 37 -10.24 12.43 -14.36
C VAL A 37 -11.66 12.97 -14.19
N VAL A 38 -12.66 12.12 -14.36
CA VAL A 38 -14.09 12.52 -14.41
C VAL A 38 -14.92 12.01 -13.22
N SER A 39 -14.32 11.19 -12.36
CA SER A 39 -14.98 10.62 -11.18
C SER A 39 -13.97 10.42 -10.05
N GLN A 40 -14.43 10.01 -8.87
CA GLN A 40 -13.58 9.63 -7.74
C GLN A 40 -13.01 8.21 -7.84
N LYS A 41 -13.54 7.36 -8.74
CA LYS A 41 -13.07 5.97 -8.92
C LYS A 41 -11.78 5.94 -9.75
N ASN A 42 -10.69 6.41 -9.16
CA ASN A 42 -9.33 6.29 -9.70
C ASN A 42 -8.47 5.48 -8.74
N VAL A 43 -7.60 4.63 -9.30
CA VAL A 43 -6.51 4.01 -8.55
C VAL A 43 -5.20 4.58 -9.04
N TRP A 44 -4.48 5.24 -8.15
CA TRP A 44 -3.21 5.89 -8.37
C TRP A 44 -2.09 4.98 -7.89
N PHE A 45 -1.29 4.51 -8.84
CA PHE A 45 0.00 3.92 -8.60
C PHE A 45 1.09 4.92 -8.98
N PHE A 46 2.28 4.76 -8.40
CA PHE A 46 3.44 5.54 -8.78
C PHE A 46 4.63 4.66 -9.15
N TRP A 47 5.27 5.00 -10.26
CA TRP A 47 6.60 4.52 -10.60
C TRP A 47 7.35 5.65 -11.30
N HIS A 48 8.44 6.13 -10.70
CA HIS A 48 9.15 7.32 -11.18
C HIS A 48 9.51 7.29 -12.68
N ALA A 49 9.79 6.10 -13.23
CA ALA A 49 10.13 5.88 -14.64
C ALA A 49 8.95 5.43 -15.54
N GLY A 50 7.72 5.40 -15.03
CA GLY A 50 6.52 5.05 -15.79
C GLY A 50 6.22 3.55 -15.90
N PHE A 51 5.03 3.23 -16.40
CA PHE A 51 4.52 1.85 -16.47
C PHE A 51 5.48 0.89 -17.20
N SER A 52 6.04 1.32 -18.34
CA SER A 52 6.93 0.48 -19.14
C SER A 52 8.18 0.01 -18.39
N ALA A 53 8.65 0.78 -17.40
CA ALA A 53 9.82 0.48 -16.59
C ALA A 53 9.52 -0.35 -15.32
N LEU A 54 8.27 -0.75 -15.10
CA LEU A 54 7.90 -1.63 -14.00
C LEU A 54 8.53 -3.02 -14.15
N HIS A 55 8.85 -3.66 -13.02
CA HIS A 55 9.21 -5.06 -13.02
C HIS A 55 8.05 -5.93 -13.54
N PRO A 56 8.31 -7.04 -14.24
CA PRO A 56 7.25 -7.88 -14.83
C PRO A 56 6.16 -8.33 -13.84
N TYR A 57 6.53 -8.76 -12.63
CA TYR A 57 5.55 -9.15 -11.62
C TYR A 57 4.70 -7.97 -11.13
N THR A 58 5.26 -6.75 -11.07
CA THR A 58 4.49 -5.54 -10.72
C THR A 58 3.55 -5.12 -11.85
N LYS A 59 3.95 -5.27 -13.13
CA LYS A 59 3.02 -5.08 -14.27
C LYS A 59 1.82 -6.01 -14.15
N ARG A 60 2.05 -7.28 -13.81
CA ARG A 60 0.98 -8.25 -13.55
C ARG A 60 0.05 -7.83 -12.39
N ASN A 61 0.59 -7.23 -11.33
CA ASN A 61 -0.24 -6.64 -10.26
C ASN A 61 -1.18 -5.58 -10.85
N ILE A 62 -0.63 -4.58 -11.54
CA ILE A 62 -1.42 -3.46 -12.11
C ILE A 62 -2.44 -3.95 -13.13
N ARG A 63 -2.06 -4.88 -14.01
CA ARG A 63 -3.00 -5.53 -14.94
C ARG A 63 -4.14 -6.18 -14.17
N THR A 64 -3.87 -6.91 -13.10
CA THR A 64 -4.93 -7.56 -12.29
C THR A 64 -5.91 -6.54 -11.70
N TRP A 65 -5.41 -5.40 -11.20
CA TRP A 65 -6.27 -4.28 -10.78
C TRP A 65 -7.15 -3.78 -11.92
N HIS A 66 -6.57 -3.55 -13.10
CA HIS A 66 -7.32 -3.10 -14.28
C HIS A 66 -8.39 -4.12 -14.69
N ARG A 67 -8.01 -5.39 -14.80
CA ARG A 67 -8.89 -6.48 -15.21
C ARG A 67 -10.10 -6.61 -14.30
N ARG A 68 -9.93 -6.40 -12.99
CA ARG A 68 -11.02 -6.56 -12.02
C ARG A 68 -11.94 -5.36 -11.90
N PHE A 69 -11.42 -4.14 -12.10
CA PHE A 69 -12.14 -2.94 -11.67
C PHE A 69 -12.47 -1.97 -12.81
N SER A 70 -11.83 -2.07 -13.98
CA SER A 70 -12.08 -1.16 -15.11
C SER A 70 -13.53 -1.19 -15.58
N LYS A 71 -14.10 -2.40 -15.72
CA LYS A 71 -15.53 -2.60 -16.06
C LYS A 71 -16.50 -2.14 -14.97
N LYS A 72 -16.02 -1.95 -13.74
CA LYS A 72 -16.79 -1.37 -12.61
C LYS A 72 -16.65 0.16 -12.53
N GLY A 73 -16.03 0.79 -13.53
CA GLY A 73 -15.87 2.24 -13.65
C GLY A 73 -14.59 2.79 -13.02
N TRP A 74 -13.66 1.95 -12.56
CA TRP A 74 -12.38 2.41 -12.03
C TRP A 74 -11.40 2.72 -13.14
N THR A 75 -10.70 3.84 -13.04
CA THR A 75 -9.55 4.14 -13.91
C THR A 75 -8.25 3.82 -13.16
N ILE A 76 -7.47 2.88 -13.69
CA ILE A 76 -6.17 2.51 -13.15
C ILE A 76 -5.09 3.37 -13.80
N ARG A 77 -4.23 4.00 -13.00
CA ARG A 77 -3.24 4.99 -13.46
C ARG A 77 -1.89 4.70 -12.84
N VAL A 78 -0.84 4.65 -13.66
CA VAL A 78 0.54 4.60 -13.18
C VAL A 78 1.20 5.93 -13.46
N VAL A 79 1.26 6.76 -12.42
CA VAL A 79 1.83 8.09 -12.45
C VAL A 79 3.35 8.00 -12.40
N SER A 80 4.04 8.90 -13.10
CA SER A 80 5.51 8.94 -13.13
C SER A 80 6.07 10.36 -13.03
N CYS A 81 7.39 10.45 -13.01
CA CYS A 81 8.12 11.71 -13.17
C CYS A 81 8.83 11.77 -14.54
N HIS A 82 8.63 10.78 -15.42
CA HIS A 82 9.33 10.72 -16.70
C HIS A 82 8.76 11.78 -17.66
N PRO A 83 9.55 12.74 -18.18
CA PRO A 83 9.00 13.92 -18.89
C PRO A 83 8.15 13.60 -20.12
N SER A 84 8.43 12.50 -20.82
CA SER A 84 7.66 12.08 -22.00
C SER A 84 6.46 11.20 -21.68
N ASP A 85 6.28 10.81 -20.42
CA ASP A 85 5.15 9.96 -20.02
C ASP A 85 3.88 10.81 -19.97
N ALA A 86 2.81 10.31 -20.59
CA ALA A 86 1.56 11.02 -20.65
C ALA A 86 0.90 11.13 -19.26
N LEU A 87 1.19 10.18 -18.37
CA LEU A 87 0.80 10.20 -16.95
C LEU A 87 1.90 10.78 -16.04
N ASN A 88 2.79 11.62 -16.57
CA ASN A 88 3.68 12.43 -15.74
C ASN A 88 2.86 13.26 -14.74
N ILE A 89 3.30 13.30 -13.48
CA ILE A 89 2.68 14.05 -12.39
C ILE A 89 2.45 15.54 -12.72
N ALA A 90 3.32 16.15 -13.52
CA ALA A 90 3.20 17.54 -13.97
C ALA A 90 2.01 17.79 -14.91
N ASN A 91 1.49 16.75 -15.56
CA ASN A 91 0.27 16.85 -16.38
C ASN A 91 -1.01 16.76 -15.53
N LEU A 92 -0.90 16.34 -14.27
CA LEU A 92 -2.03 16.13 -13.36
C LEU A 92 -2.10 17.22 -12.27
N LEU A 93 -0.96 17.72 -11.83
CA LEU A 93 -0.80 18.68 -10.73
C LEU A 93 0.19 19.76 -11.12
N ASP A 94 0.00 20.97 -10.58
CA ASP A 94 1.02 22.01 -10.67
C ASP A 94 2.18 21.63 -9.74
N ILE A 95 3.22 21.02 -10.31
CA ILE A 95 4.41 20.62 -9.56
C ILE A 95 5.26 21.80 -9.12
N LYS A 96 4.94 23.04 -9.50
CA LYS A 96 5.63 24.26 -9.04
C LYS A 96 4.93 24.89 -7.84
N ASP A 97 3.71 24.44 -7.50
CA ASP A 97 3.00 24.92 -6.31
C ASP A 97 3.66 24.41 -5.03
N ARG A 98 4.24 25.35 -4.27
CA ARG A 98 4.88 25.11 -2.97
C ARG A 98 3.90 24.65 -1.89
N LYS A 99 2.59 24.83 -2.11
CA LYS A 99 1.54 24.30 -1.23
C LYS A 99 1.24 22.82 -1.48
N LEU A 100 1.75 22.26 -2.58
CA LEU A 100 1.61 20.84 -2.94
C LEU A 100 2.93 20.08 -2.86
N PHE A 101 4.06 20.74 -3.15
CA PHE A 101 5.36 20.08 -3.25
C PHE A 101 6.50 20.88 -2.61
N PRO A 102 7.39 20.21 -1.85
CA PRO A 102 8.52 20.88 -1.21
C PRO A 102 9.60 21.29 -2.22
N THR A 103 10.51 22.16 -1.80
CA THR A 103 11.70 22.59 -2.56
C THR A 103 12.39 21.46 -3.28
N ALA A 104 12.71 20.39 -2.55
CA ALA A 104 13.43 19.26 -3.12
C ALA A 104 12.70 18.52 -4.25
N PHE A 105 11.37 18.42 -4.19
CA PHE A 105 10.60 17.79 -5.26
C PHE A 105 10.66 18.61 -6.54
N VAL A 106 10.38 19.91 -6.42
CA VAL A 106 10.27 20.84 -7.55
C VAL A 106 11.59 21.03 -8.29
N GLU A 107 12.69 20.96 -7.56
CA GLU A 107 14.07 21.13 -8.06
C GLU A 107 14.73 19.79 -8.43
N GLY A 108 14.06 18.66 -8.16
CA GLY A 108 14.60 17.33 -8.45
C GLY A 108 15.82 16.97 -7.59
N THR A 109 15.89 17.50 -6.36
CA THR A 109 17.03 17.31 -5.44
C THR A 109 16.75 16.30 -4.33
N ILE A 110 15.60 15.61 -4.36
CA ILE A 110 15.32 14.49 -3.45
C ILE A 110 16.40 13.41 -3.62
N GLY A 111 17.16 13.17 -2.56
CA GLY A 111 18.32 12.31 -2.55
C GLY A 111 18.19 11.08 -1.66
N GLY A 112 19.32 10.42 -1.45
CA GLY A 112 19.45 9.25 -0.58
C GLY A 112 19.03 7.92 -1.24
N LYS A 113 19.30 6.82 -0.52
CA LYS A 113 19.08 5.43 -0.98
C LYS A 113 17.62 5.16 -1.40
N TYR A 114 16.67 5.90 -0.84
CA TYR A 114 15.23 5.68 -1.03
C TYR A 114 14.53 6.86 -1.74
N ALA A 115 15.26 7.68 -2.51
CA ALA A 115 14.72 8.85 -3.20
C ALA A 115 13.44 8.57 -4.02
N ALA A 116 13.38 7.46 -4.74
CA ALA A 116 12.20 7.07 -5.51
C ALA A 116 10.98 6.76 -4.63
N GLN A 117 11.20 6.14 -3.46
CA GLN A 117 10.15 5.93 -2.46
C GLN A 117 9.69 7.28 -1.90
N HIS A 118 10.61 8.16 -1.48
CA HIS A 118 10.24 9.45 -0.91
C HIS A 118 9.53 10.36 -1.94
N THR A 119 9.89 10.25 -3.21
CA THR A 119 9.13 10.88 -4.31
C THR A 119 7.70 10.35 -4.39
N SER A 120 7.51 9.03 -4.28
CA SER A 120 6.20 8.38 -4.18
C SER A 120 5.39 8.92 -3.00
N ASP A 121 6.01 9.03 -1.82
CA ASP A 121 5.39 9.59 -0.62
C ASP A 121 4.87 11.01 -0.85
N LEU A 122 5.65 11.85 -1.52
CA LEU A 122 5.29 13.25 -1.80
C LEU A 122 4.18 13.43 -2.85
N VAL A 123 3.91 12.43 -3.70
CA VAL A 123 2.80 12.52 -4.68
C VAL A 123 1.46 11.99 -4.15
N ARG A 124 1.46 11.12 -3.13
CA ARG A 124 0.24 10.41 -2.67
C ARG A 124 -0.89 11.36 -2.30
N TRP A 125 -0.63 12.27 -1.36
CA TRP A 125 -1.66 13.17 -0.85
C TRP A 125 -2.07 14.24 -1.85
N PRO A 126 -1.17 14.90 -2.61
CA PRO A 126 -1.60 15.81 -3.66
C PRO A 126 -2.60 15.19 -4.66
N LEU A 127 -2.37 13.92 -5.06
CA LEU A 127 -3.30 13.19 -5.92
C LEU A 127 -4.63 12.90 -5.23
N LEU A 128 -4.59 12.35 -4.01
CA LEU A 128 -5.79 12.01 -3.24
C LEU A 128 -6.62 13.24 -2.85
N LEU A 129 -5.97 14.33 -2.47
CA LEU A 129 -6.66 15.57 -2.07
C LEU A 129 -7.32 16.24 -3.26
N LYS A 130 -6.72 16.20 -4.45
CA LYS A 130 -7.32 16.79 -5.65
C LYS A 130 -8.41 15.91 -6.26
N TYR A 131 -8.19 14.60 -6.33
CA TYR A 131 -9.02 13.70 -7.14
C TYR A 131 -9.73 12.59 -6.35
N GLY A 132 -9.36 12.37 -5.10
CA GLY A 132 -9.83 11.23 -4.30
C GLY A 132 -9.43 9.89 -4.92
N GLY A 133 -10.18 8.86 -4.54
CA GLY A 133 -9.98 7.50 -5.00
C GLY A 133 -9.02 6.74 -4.09
N ILE A 134 -8.20 5.89 -4.68
CA ILE A 134 -7.28 5.00 -3.98
C ILE A 134 -5.87 5.30 -4.44
N TYR A 135 -4.94 5.49 -3.52
CA TYR A 135 -3.52 5.36 -3.77
C TYR A 135 -3.06 3.98 -3.33
N ALA A 136 -2.30 3.28 -4.17
CA ALA A 136 -1.68 2.02 -3.82
C ALA A 136 -0.24 1.94 -4.34
N ASP A 137 0.64 1.30 -3.59
CA ASP A 137 1.98 0.95 -4.09
C ASP A 137 1.90 -0.14 -5.17
N VAL A 138 2.80 -0.12 -6.15
CA VAL A 138 2.84 -1.12 -7.25
C VAL A 138 3.10 -2.55 -6.78
N GLY A 139 3.64 -2.71 -5.58
CA GLY A 139 3.82 -4.00 -4.90
C GLY A 139 2.57 -4.52 -4.18
N MET A 140 1.43 -3.83 -4.28
CA MET A 140 0.17 -4.23 -3.66
C MET A 140 -0.63 -5.14 -4.60
N ILE A 141 -0.81 -6.40 -4.20
CA ILE A 141 -1.70 -7.34 -4.88
C ILE A 141 -3.07 -7.24 -4.21
N GLN A 142 -4.12 -7.00 -5.01
CA GLN A 142 -5.48 -6.94 -4.50
C GLN A 142 -6.13 -8.32 -4.52
N ILE A 143 -6.63 -8.76 -3.36
CA ILE A 143 -7.37 -10.02 -3.24
C ILE A 143 -8.87 -9.71 -3.27
N GLY A 144 -9.37 -8.91 -2.33
CA GLY A 144 -10.79 -8.60 -2.21
C GLY A 144 -11.35 -7.64 -3.25
N ASP A 145 -12.67 -7.52 -3.32
CA ASP A 145 -13.38 -6.62 -4.23
C ASP A 145 -13.42 -5.17 -3.72
N ILE A 146 -12.46 -4.35 -4.17
CA ILE A 146 -12.38 -2.93 -3.75
C ILE A 146 -13.59 -2.11 -4.20
N ASP A 147 -14.29 -2.50 -5.26
CA ASP A 147 -15.47 -1.76 -5.71
C ASP A 147 -16.61 -1.91 -4.70
N ARG A 148 -16.84 -3.15 -4.24
CA ARG A 148 -17.81 -3.44 -3.18
C ARG A 148 -17.43 -2.72 -1.90
N LEU A 149 -16.17 -2.83 -1.45
CA LEU A 149 -15.74 -2.16 -0.22
C LEU A 149 -15.86 -0.63 -0.31
N TRP A 150 -15.49 -0.03 -1.45
CA TRP A 150 -15.68 1.40 -1.69
C TRP A 150 -17.17 1.77 -1.62
N ASN A 151 -18.05 1.04 -2.30
CA ASN A 151 -19.48 1.35 -2.36
C ASN A 151 -20.20 1.15 -1.01
N GLU A 152 -19.67 0.34 -0.09
CA GLU A 152 -20.19 0.18 1.28
C GLU A 152 -19.64 1.25 2.25
N THR A 153 -18.47 1.80 1.95
CA THR A 153 -17.76 2.76 2.82
C THR A 153 -17.72 4.14 2.18
N ILE A 154 -16.55 4.60 1.70
CA ILE A 154 -16.30 5.96 1.24
C ILE A 154 -17.27 6.37 0.11
N GLY A 155 -17.54 5.47 -0.82
CA GLY A 155 -18.44 5.71 -1.95
C GLY A 155 -19.92 5.79 -1.57
N ASN A 156 -20.29 5.36 -0.36
CA ASN A 156 -21.66 5.41 0.13
C ASN A 156 -21.97 6.79 0.72
N HIS A 157 -23.01 7.45 0.23
CA HIS A 157 -23.44 8.74 0.80
C HIS A 157 -24.07 8.60 2.19
N SER A 158 -24.51 7.39 2.55
CA SER A 158 -25.09 7.09 3.87
C SER A 158 -24.05 6.54 4.86
N SER A 159 -22.79 6.37 4.46
CA SER A 159 -21.71 5.99 5.36
C SER A 159 -20.97 7.23 5.84
N ASP A 160 -20.66 7.26 7.14
CA ASP A 160 -19.83 8.29 7.74
C ASP A 160 -18.33 8.07 7.50
N HIS A 161 -17.94 6.98 6.84
CA HIS A 161 -16.53 6.69 6.58
C HIS A 161 -15.99 7.53 5.43
N GLU A 162 -14.89 8.21 5.69
CA GLU A 162 -14.22 9.10 4.75
C GLU A 162 -12.84 8.58 4.30
N VAL A 163 -12.24 7.70 5.11
CA VAL A 163 -10.91 7.14 4.85
C VAL A 163 -10.95 5.62 4.99
N LEU A 164 -10.25 4.93 4.10
CA LEU A 164 -10.05 3.48 4.13
C LEU A 164 -8.55 3.19 3.97
N SER A 165 -8.00 2.39 4.88
CA SER A 165 -6.61 1.93 4.84
C SER A 165 -6.43 0.69 5.71
N TYR A 166 -5.24 0.10 5.69
CA TYR A 166 -4.85 -0.87 6.71
C TYR A 166 -4.35 -0.15 7.96
N ARG A 167 -4.82 -0.60 9.11
CA ARG A 167 -4.50 -0.04 10.43
C ARG A 167 -3.53 -0.97 11.14
N GLY A 168 -2.36 -0.45 11.49
CA GLY A 168 -1.34 -1.16 12.25
C GLY A 168 -1.49 -1.03 13.77
N PRO A 169 -1.00 -1.99 14.58
CA PRO A 169 -0.98 -1.88 16.04
C PRO A 169 0.05 -0.86 16.58
N GLN A 170 0.95 -0.37 15.72
CA GLN A 170 1.99 0.60 16.09
C GLN A 170 1.40 1.96 16.51
N GLN A 171 2.20 2.81 17.16
CA GLN A 171 1.77 4.12 17.67
C GLN A 171 0.49 4.04 18.53
N GLN A 172 0.43 3.04 19.41
CA GLN A 172 -0.74 2.75 20.25
C GLN A 172 -2.03 2.61 19.42
N GLY A 173 -1.92 2.08 18.21
CA GLY A 173 -3.06 1.85 17.33
C GLY A 173 -3.51 3.04 16.47
N ARG A 174 -2.80 4.17 16.53
CA ARG A 174 -3.01 5.32 15.65
C ARG A 174 -2.07 5.28 14.46
N ASN A 175 -2.15 4.21 13.68
CA ASN A 175 -1.29 4.03 12.53
C ASN A 175 -2.15 3.58 11.34
N LEU A 176 -1.96 4.25 10.19
CA LEU A 176 -2.45 3.78 8.90
C LEU A 176 -1.26 3.55 7.98
N THR A 177 -1.34 2.49 7.18
CA THR A 177 -0.29 2.16 6.23
C THR A 177 -0.32 3.11 5.04
N ASN A 178 0.83 3.64 4.65
CA ASN A 178 0.91 4.60 3.54
C ASN A 178 0.97 3.94 2.15
N TYR A 179 1.02 2.61 2.05
CA TYR A 179 1.03 1.90 0.77
C TYR A 179 -0.36 1.58 0.20
N PHE A 180 -1.43 1.84 0.96
CA PHE A 180 -2.81 1.76 0.51
C PHE A 180 -3.65 2.80 1.28
N LEU A 181 -4.13 3.83 0.61
CA LEU A 181 -4.90 4.92 1.20
C LEU A 181 -6.07 5.24 0.26
N ALA A 182 -7.28 5.36 0.80
CA ALA A 182 -8.43 5.76 0.00
C ALA A 182 -9.23 6.84 0.71
N CYS A 183 -9.72 7.82 -0.05
CA CYS A 183 -10.56 8.90 0.47
C CYS A 183 -11.33 9.62 -0.64
N LYS A 184 -12.26 10.50 -0.26
CA LYS A 184 -12.82 11.53 -1.15
C LYS A 184 -11.80 12.67 -1.38
N PRO A 185 -11.92 13.45 -2.47
CA PRO A 185 -11.16 14.69 -2.63
C PRO A 185 -11.38 15.61 -1.42
N GLY A 186 -10.35 16.38 -1.07
CA GLY A 186 -10.41 17.35 0.02
C GLY A 186 -10.51 16.76 1.43
N ASN A 187 -10.23 15.45 1.61
CA ASN A 187 -10.33 14.82 2.92
C ASN A 187 -9.50 15.55 4.00
N GLU A 188 -10.14 15.83 5.13
CA GLU A 188 -9.62 16.68 6.19
C GLU A 188 -8.40 16.09 6.92
N LEU A 189 -8.40 14.79 7.19
CA LEU A 189 -7.27 14.10 7.81
C LEU A 189 -6.04 14.23 6.92
N PHE A 190 -6.16 13.87 5.64
CA PHE A 190 -5.03 13.91 4.72
C PHE A 190 -4.60 15.33 4.35
N ALA A 191 -5.48 16.33 4.40
CA ALA A 191 -5.12 17.73 4.19
C ALA A 191 -4.18 18.23 5.30
N ARG A 192 -4.48 17.89 6.56
CA ARG A 192 -3.64 18.20 7.72
C ARG A 192 -2.33 17.41 7.69
N CYS A 193 -2.39 16.12 7.37
CA CYS A 193 -1.18 15.31 7.17
C CYS A 193 -0.26 15.92 6.10
N HIS A 194 -0.82 16.35 4.96
CA HIS A 194 -0.04 16.93 3.90
C HIS A 194 0.64 18.25 4.32
N ARG A 195 -0.09 19.14 5.00
CA ARG A 195 0.47 20.39 5.55
C ARG A 195 1.63 20.14 6.51
N LEU A 196 1.45 19.22 7.46
CA LEU A 196 2.51 18.83 8.39
C LEU A 196 3.71 18.25 7.63
N PHE A 197 3.47 17.37 6.66
CA PHE A 197 4.55 16.75 5.90
C PHE A 197 5.36 17.76 5.07
N LEU A 198 4.71 18.72 4.42
CA LEU A 198 5.42 19.81 3.74
C LEU A 198 6.28 20.62 4.70
N LYS A 199 5.78 20.89 5.92
CA LYS A 199 6.55 21.57 6.95
C LYS A 199 7.80 20.80 7.35
N LEU A 200 7.71 19.47 7.51
CA LEU A 200 8.86 18.61 7.80
C LEU A 200 9.92 18.62 6.68
N TRP A 201 9.50 18.83 5.43
CA TRP A 201 10.40 18.87 4.27
C TRP A 201 11.05 20.23 4.02
N GLU A 202 10.70 21.29 4.77
CA GLU A 202 11.31 22.61 4.58
C GLU A 202 12.84 22.55 4.75
N GLY A 203 13.57 23.00 3.73
CA GLY A 203 15.04 23.01 3.73
C GLY A 203 15.70 21.63 3.64
N ARG A 204 14.95 20.56 3.34
CA ARG A 204 15.45 19.17 3.31
C ARG A 204 15.49 18.61 1.90
N THR A 205 16.39 17.65 1.68
CA THR A 205 16.51 16.84 0.45
C THR A 205 16.32 15.34 0.70
N ASP A 206 16.22 14.92 1.96
CA ASP A 206 15.90 13.55 2.37
C ASP A 206 15.12 13.56 3.69
N THR A 207 14.82 12.37 4.22
CA THR A 207 14.03 12.20 5.45
C THR A 207 14.88 11.89 6.68
N VAL A 208 16.22 11.91 6.56
CA VAL A 208 17.09 11.50 7.67
C VAL A 208 16.99 12.50 8.82
N GLY A 209 16.78 11.96 10.02
CA GLY A 209 16.60 12.73 11.26
C GLY A 209 15.21 13.35 11.44
N LEU A 210 14.24 13.12 10.53
CA LEU A 210 12.89 13.66 10.69
C LEU A 210 12.13 13.05 11.86
N HIS A 211 12.49 11.84 12.29
CA HIS A 211 11.96 11.20 13.50
C HIS A 211 12.12 12.05 14.77
N ALA A 212 13.14 12.93 14.79
CA ALA A 212 13.45 13.82 15.91
C ALA A 212 12.90 15.25 15.72
N HIS A 213 12.08 15.49 14.69
CA HIS A 213 11.54 16.82 14.43
C HIS A 213 10.58 17.23 15.58
N PRO A 214 10.66 18.47 16.12
CA PRO A 214 9.83 18.91 17.25
C PRO A 214 8.32 18.76 17.03
N LEU A 215 7.84 19.04 15.82
CA LEU A 215 6.43 18.83 15.43
C LEU A 215 5.94 17.37 15.50
N LEU A 216 6.83 16.38 15.68
CA LEU A 216 6.49 14.97 15.85
C LEU A 216 6.69 14.49 17.31
N GLU A 217 7.01 15.40 18.24
CA GLU A 217 7.25 15.07 19.63
C GLU A 217 6.05 14.35 20.28
N GLY A 218 6.35 13.29 21.03
CA GLY A 218 5.36 12.47 21.74
C GLY A 218 4.77 11.33 20.92
N VAL A 219 4.96 11.30 19.60
CA VAL A 219 4.55 10.16 18.77
C VAL A 219 5.59 9.04 18.92
N PRO A 220 5.19 7.82 19.34
CA PRO A 220 6.13 6.70 19.41
C PRO A 220 6.78 6.43 18.05
N LEU A 221 8.09 6.17 18.03
CA LEU A 221 8.82 5.85 16.80
C LEU A 221 8.24 4.60 16.12
N GLN A 222 8.28 4.58 14.80
CA GLN A 222 8.04 3.35 14.03
C GLN A 222 9.23 2.43 14.24
N GLY A 223 9.01 1.28 14.85
CA GLY A 223 10.09 0.38 15.20
C GLY A 223 9.58 -0.96 15.67
N GLY A 224 10.48 -1.93 15.69
CA GLY A 224 10.23 -3.26 16.20
C GLY A 224 11.41 -3.76 17.02
N SER A 225 11.37 -5.05 17.35
CA SER A 225 12.41 -5.73 18.11
C SER A 225 13.61 -6.17 17.26
N PHE A 226 13.78 -5.62 16.05
CA PHE A 226 14.74 -6.09 15.05
C PHE A 226 16.05 -5.29 15.04
N GLU A 227 17.13 -5.96 14.65
CA GLU A 227 18.46 -5.38 14.44
C GLU A 227 18.82 -5.53 12.96
N ILE A 228 19.64 -4.61 12.43
CA ILE A 228 20.14 -4.72 11.06
C ILE A 228 21.56 -5.27 11.12
N ARG A 229 21.78 -6.37 10.39
CA ARG A 229 23.04 -7.11 10.35
C ARG A 229 23.51 -7.23 8.91
N GLU A 230 24.49 -6.39 8.56
CA GLU A 230 25.16 -6.42 7.25
C GLU A 230 26.58 -6.98 7.41
N GLU A 231 26.98 -7.88 6.52
CA GLU A 231 28.30 -8.50 6.56
C GLU A 231 29.41 -7.43 6.40
N GLY A 232 30.41 -7.48 7.26
CA GLY A 232 31.51 -6.51 7.27
C GLY A 232 31.16 -5.13 7.82
N LYS A 233 29.96 -4.93 8.40
CA LYS A 233 29.55 -3.65 9.02
C LYS A 233 29.16 -3.83 10.49
N PRO A 234 29.26 -2.75 11.30
CA PRO A 234 28.73 -2.76 12.67
C PRO A 234 27.23 -3.10 12.70
N ILE A 235 26.81 -3.85 13.72
CA ILE A 235 25.39 -4.14 13.95
C ILE A 235 24.67 -2.85 14.31
N ILE A 236 23.58 -2.56 13.60
CA ILE A 236 22.68 -1.46 13.96
C ILE A 236 21.67 -2.04 14.96
N ASN A 237 21.69 -1.49 16.18
CA ASN A 237 20.83 -1.93 17.26
C ASN A 237 19.35 -1.56 17.02
N LYS A 238 18.46 -2.06 17.88
CA LYS A 238 17.00 -1.88 17.74
C LYS A 238 16.54 -0.42 17.77
N GLU A 239 17.19 0.39 18.60
CA GLU A 239 16.84 1.81 18.73
C GLU A 239 17.16 2.56 17.45
N GLU A 240 18.39 2.41 16.94
CA GLU A 240 18.84 3.07 15.72
C GLU A 240 18.09 2.56 14.49
N ALA A 241 17.82 1.25 14.43
CA ALA A 241 16.98 0.66 13.39
C ALA A 241 15.54 1.24 13.42
N GLY A 242 14.99 1.53 14.60
CA GLY A 242 13.70 2.21 14.76
C GLY A 242 13.72 3.66 14.29
N LYS A 243 14.78 4.42 14.58
CA LYS A 243 14.95 5.80 14.07
C LYS A 243 15.01 5.80 12.55
N MET A 244 15.85 4.95 11.97
CA MET A 244 15.96 4.79 10.52
C MET A 244 14.64 4.36 9.87
N LEU A 245 13.87 3.46 10.50
CA LEU A 245 12.56 3.04 9.99
C LEU A 245 11.55 4.19 10.05
N THR A 246 11.57 4.97 11.12
CA THR A 246 10.71 6.15 11.28
C THR A 246 11.02 7.21 10.24
N ASP A 247 12.29 7.47 9.96
CA ASP A 247 12.71 8.38 8.89
C ASP A 247 12.29 7.86 7.51
N TYR A 248 12.46 6.55 7.26
CA TYR A 248 12.07 5.92 5.99
C TYR A 248 10.55 5.96 5.75
N ILE A 249 9.73 5.79 6.80
CA ILE A 249 8.25 5.80 6.74
C ILE A 249 7.72 7.05 7.45
N ILE A 250 8.39 8.18 7.28
CA ILE A 250 8.03 9.42 7.99
C ILE A 250 6.58 9.86 7.68
N GLN A 251 6.07 9.53 6.49
CA GLN A 251 4.67 9.77 6.14
C GLN A 251 3.69 9.07 7.10
N GLY A 252 4.00 7.87 7.57
CA GLY A 252 3.19 7.17 8.58
C GLY A 252 3.29 7.83 9.96
N GLN A 253 4.43 8.45 10.30
CA GLN A 253 4.63 9.18 11.56
C GLN A 253 3.78 10.45 11.56
N VAL A 254 3.73 11.15 10.42
CA VAL A 254 2.83 12.30 10.19
C VAL A 254 1.37 11.91 10.39
N VAL A 255 0.92 10.80 9.79
CA VAL A 255 -0.45 10.31 9.98
C VAL A 255 -0.72 10.07 11.46
N SER A 256 0.19 9.39 12.14
CA SER A 256 0.06 9.08 13.57
C SER A 256 -0.02 10.33 14.45
N MET A 257 0.74 11.38 14.12
CA MET A 257 0.65 12.68 14.79
C MET A 257 -0.74 13.31 14.62
N VAL A 258 -1.23 13.43 13.38
CA VAL A 258 -2.51 14.10 13.10
C VAL A 258 -3.70 13.33 13.70
N MET A 259 -3.66 11.99 13.67
CA MET A 259 -4.65 11.15 14.35
C MET A 259 -4.65 11.32 15.87
N GLY A 260 -3.53 11.73 16.47
CA GLY A 260 -3.39 12.00 17.90
C GLY A 260 -3.39 13.49 18.26
N LEU A 261 -3.75 14.37 17.32
CA LEU A 261 -3.77 15.82 17.52
C LEU A 261 -5.17 16.30 17.91
N VAL A 262 -5.24 17.22 18.87
CA VAL A 262 -6.40 18.08 19.10
C VAL A 262 -5.99 19.53 18.86
N ASP A 263 -6.55 20.15 17.83
CA ASP A 263 -6.29 21.54 17.45
C ASP A 263 -7.60 22.32 17.58
N GLU A 264 -7.78 23.01 18.70
CA GLU A 264 -8.99 23.79 18.99
C GLU A 264 -9.13 25.03 18.10
N VAL A 265 -8.02 25.54 17.56
CA VAL A 265 -8.01 26.72 16.68
C VAL A 265 -8.59 26.36 15.32
N GLU A 266 -8.23 25.18 14.78
CA GLU A 266 -8.74 24.67 13.51
C GLU A 266 -9.90 23.67 13.67
N GLY A 267 -10.46 23.54 14.88
CA GLY A 267 -11.61 22.68 15.17
C GLY A 267 -11.37 21.18 14.91
N TRP A 268 -10.13 20.70 15.07
CA TRP A 268 -9.76 19.32 14.80
C TRP A 268 -9.67 18.50 16.09
N ASN A 269 -10.36 17.36 16.11
CA ASN A 269 -10.16 16.32 17.11
C ASN A 269 -9.84 15.01 16.39
N GLY A 270 -8.54 14.74 16.22
CA GLY A 270 -8.05 13.54 15.54
C GLY A 270 -8.54 12.24 16.17
N PRO A 271 -8.45 12.07 17.51
CA PRO A 271 -8.96 10.87 18.18
C PRO A 271 -10.44 10.57 17.90
N ASP A 272 -11.31 11.57 17.95
CA ASP A 272 -12.74 11.37 17.64
C ASP A 272 -12.94 11.11 16.14
N TYR A 273 -12.27 11.89 15.29
CA TYR A 273 -12.37 11.73 13.84
C TYR A 273 -11.99 10.32 13.39
N VAL A 274 -10.90 9.74 13.90
CA VAL A 274 -10.45 8.41 13.45
C VAL A 274 -11.40 7.30 13.89
N LYS A 275 -12.00 7.45 15.07
CA LYS A 275 -12.98 6.50 15.59
C LYS A 275 -14.21 6.45 14.68
N ASP A 276 -14.69 7.60 14.25
CA ASP A 276 -15.98 7.71 13.56
C ASP A 276 -15.82 7.59 12.03
N HIS A 277 -14.79 8.21 11.45
CA HIS A 277 -14.68 8.41 10.01
C HIS A 277 -13.63 7.54 9.30
N VAL A 278 -12.81 6.75 10.02
CA VAL A 278 -11.81 5.87 9.39
C VAL A 278 -12.26 4.41 9.43
N TYR A 279 -12.35 3.80 8.24
CA TYR A 279 -12.47 2.35 8.09
C TYR A 279 -11.07 1.72 8.06
N GLY A 280 -10.58 1.27 9.21
CA GLY A 280 -9.31 0.54 9.30
C GLY A 280 -9.53 -0.95 9.07
N ILE A 281 -8.83 -1.56 8.11
CA ILE A 281 -8.69 -3.03 8.03
C ILE A 281 -7.51 -3.44 8.90
N ASP A 282 -7.59 -4.54 9.64
CA ASP A 282 -6.43 -5.05 10.37
C ASP A 282 -5.22 -5.26 9.44
N PHE A 283 -4.09 -4.63 9.77
CA PHE A 283 -2.88 -4.67 8.95
C PHE A 283 -2.32 -6.09 8.77
N MET A 284 -2.24 -6.85 9.86
CA MET A 284 -1.57 -8.14 9.86
C MET A 284 -2.35 -9.14 9.01
N SER A 285 -3.59 -9.42 9.37
CA SER A 285 -4.46 -10.33 8.63
C SER A 285 -4.83 -9.78 7.25
N GLY A 286 -5.06 -8.48 7.12
CA GLY A 286 -5.57 -7.87 5.90
C GLY A 286 -4.56 -7.72 4.77
N SER A 287 -3.25 -7.67 5.07
CA SER A 287 -2.22 -7.39 4.04
C SER A 287 -0.86 -8.08 4.23
N GLN A 288 -0.56 -8.59 5.44
CA GLN A 288 0.73 -9.18 5.80
C GLN A 288 0.64 -10.65 6.21
N LEU A 289 -0.52 -11.30 6.06
CA LEU A 289 -0.80 -12.59 6.69
C LEU A 289 0.20 -13.67 6.30
N ILE A 290 0.66 -13.69 5.05
CA ILE A 290 1.70 -14.64 4.65
C ILE A 290 3.03 -14.41 5.37
N ASN A 291 3.37 -13.15 5.69
CA ASN A 291 4.56 -12.83 6.48
C ASN A 291 4.41 -13.38 7.89
N GLU A 292 3.22 -13.30 8.49
CA GLU A 292 2.97 -13.93 9.78
C GLU A 292 3.07 -15.46 9.72
N LEU A 293 2.39 -16.08 8.75
CA LEU A 293 2.33 -17.55 8.59
C LEU A 293 3.69 -18.19 8.28
N THR A 294 4.63 -17.42 7.73
CA THR A 294 5.99 -17.90 7.41
C THR A 294 7.07 -17.25 8.26
N SER A 295 6.71 -16.66 9.41
CA SER A 295 7.65 -16.02 10.33
C SER A 295 8.59 -15.01 9.66
N TRP A 296 8.04 -14.21 8.73
CA TRP A 296 8.70 -13.17 7.96
C TRP A 296 9.88 -13.68 7.10
N ASN A 297 9.92 -14.98 6.80
CA ASN A 297 10.97 -15.57 5.97
C ASN A 297 10.60 -15.53 4.47
N GLY A 298 11.18 -14.58 3.75
CA GLY A 298 10.96 -14.42 2.31
C GLY A 298 11.37 -15.62 1.46
N ARG A 299 12.45 -16.32 1.84
CA ARG A 299 12.92 -17.53 1.13
C ARG A 299 11.91 -18.66 1.26
N ALA A 300 11.41 -18.90 2.48
CA ALA A 300 10.37 -19.90 2.74
C ALA A 300 9.07 -19.58 1.98
N GLN A 301 8.70 -18.30 1.87
CA GLN A 301 7.54 -17.88 1.04
C GLN A 301 7.76 -18.21 -0.43
N PHE A 302 8.96 -17.92 -0.96
CA PHE A 302 9.28 -18.16 -2.35
C PHE A 302 9.28 -19.66 -2.69
N GLU A 303 9.88 -20.49 -1.85
CA GLU A 303 9.87 -21.95 -2.00
C GLU A 303 8.45 -22.50 -1.96
N LEU A 304 7.65 -22.07 -0.99
CA LEU A 304 6.24 -22.45 -0.85
C LEU A 304 5.42 -22.07 -2.09
N MET A 305 5.58 -20.84 -2.57
CA MET A 305 4.90 -20.36 -3.79
C MET A 305 5.37 -21.10 -5.04
N SER A 306 6.62 -21.57 -5.05
CA SER A 306 7.22 -22.31 -6.16
C SER A 306 6.87 -23.81 -6.15
N THR A 307 6.33 -24.34 -5.05
CA THR A 307 5.90 -25.73 -4.95
C THR A 307 4.90 -26.06 -6.07
N LYS A 308 5.15 -27.17 -6.79
CA LYS A 308 4.25 -27.68 -7.82
C LYS A 308 3.01 -28.26 -7.16
N MET A 309 1.85 -27.88 -7.68
CA MET A 309 0.57 -28.48 -7.32
C MET A 309 0.55 -29.96 -7.72
N PRO A 310 -0.20 -30.82 -6.99
CA PRO A 310 -0.34 -32.21 -7.37
C PRO A 310 -0.95 -32.34 -8.77
N ALA A 311 -0.55 -33.37 -9.51
CA ALA A 311 -1.26 -33.74 -10.74
C ALA A 311 -2.72 -34.08 -10.42
N GLN A 312 -3.61 -33.90 -11.38
CA GLN A 312 -5.03 -34.17 -11.19
C GLN A 312 -5.25 -35.63 -10.73
N GLY A 313 -5.93 -35.79 -9.58
CA GLY A 313 -6.19 -37.10 -8.96
C GLY A 313 -5.03 -37.68 -8.15
N ALA A 314 -3.85 -37.05 -8.13
CA ALA A 314 -2.75 -37.44 -7.27
C ALA A 314 -2.99 -36.99 -5.82
N LYS A 315 -2.46 -37.75 -4.86
CA LYS A 315 -2.44 -37.35 -3.46
C LYS A 315 -1.39 -36.26 -3.26
N GLU A 316 -1.72 -35.25 -2.46
CA GLU A 316 -0.75 -34.25 -2.02
C GLU A 316 0.30 -34.87 -1.11
N ASP A 317 1.56 -34.50 -1.32
CA ASP A 317 2.60 -34.65 -0.30
C ASP A 317 2.46 -33.57 0.79
N ASP A 318 3.33 -33.60 1.80
CA ASP A 318 3.22 -32.72 2.96
C ASP A 318 3.63 -31.27 2.65
N GLU A 319 4.54 -31.07 1.70
CA GLU A 319 4.92 -29.72 1.24
C GLU A 319 3.78 -29.07 0.46
N GLN A 320 3.15 -29.83 -0.44
CA GLN A 320 1.97 -29.43 -1.19
C GLN A 320 0.80 -29.09 -0.28
N LYS A 321 0.49 -29.94 0.71
CA LYS A 321 -0.57 -29.65 1.70
C LYS A 321 -0.28 -28.36 2.46
N LYS A 322 0.97 -28.15 2.87
CA LYS A 322 1.39 -26.95 3.60
C LYS A 322 1.23 -25.70 2.73
N ALA A 323 1.70 -25.75 1.48
CA ALA A 323 1.58 -24.67 0.52
C ALA A 323 0.11 -24.33 0.24
N ARG A 324 -0.72 -25.34 -0.07
CA ARG A 324 -2.16 -25.15 -0.23
C ARG A 324 -2.79 -24.49 0.98
N LYS A 325 -2.54 -25.01 2.18
CA LYS A 325 -3.15 -24.49 3.41
C LYS A 325 -2.80 -23.02 3.63
N ILE A 326 -1.54 -22.64 3.47
CA ILE A 326 -1.10 -21.24 3.65
C ILE A 326 -1.75 -20.34 2.60
N ILE A 327 -1.72 -20.70 1.31
CA ILE A 327 -2.30 -19.86 0.26
C ILE A 327 -3.83 -19.80 0.37
N GLN A 328 -4.51 -20.89 0.73
CA GLN A 328 -5.94 -20.88 1.05
C GLN A 328 -6.25 -19.91 2.18
N THR A 329 -5.52 -20.01 3.31
CA THR A 329 -5.70 -19.09 4.44
C THR A 329 -5.53 -17.63 4.02
N VAL A 330 -4.51 -17.32 3.19
CA VAL A 330 -4.31 -15.95 2.66
C VAL A 330 -5.50 -15.50 1.81
N LEU A 331 -5.96 -16.33 0.86
CA LEU A 331 -7.09 -15.99 0.00
C LEU A 331 -8.41 -15.81 0.76
N GLN A 332 -8.58 -16.52 1.87
CA GLN A 332 -9.80 -16.47 2.69
C GLN A 332 -9.82 -15.28 3.65
N ASN A 333 -8.66 -14.85 4.16
CA ASN A 333 -8.59 -13.91 5.28
C ASN A 333 -7.96 -12.56 4.94
N SER A 334 -7.07 -12.51 3.93
CA SER A 334 -6.43 -11.27 3.54
C SER A 334 -7.24 -10.52 2.49
N TRP A 335 -7.40 -9.22 2.69
CA TRP A 335 -8.05 -8.36 1.71
C TRP A 335 -7.11 -7.91 0.59
N GLY A 336 -5.82 -7.88 0.87
CA GLY A 336 -4.77 -7.64 -0.09
C GLY A 336 -3.48 -8.29 0.35
N PHE A 337 -2.43 -8.11 -0.43
CA PHE A 337 -1.13 -8.69 -0.13
C PHE A 337 -0.02 -7.73 -0.55
N LYS A 338 0.69 -7.20 0.45
CA LYS A 338 1.77 -6.24 0.24
C LYS A 338 3.10 -6.97 0.09
N LEU A 339 3.70 -6.86 -1.10
CA LEU A 339 5.07 -7.30 -1.34
C LEU A 339 6.05 -6.29 -0.74
N ALA A 340 6.72 -6.70 0.32
CA ALA A 340 7.66 -5.87 1.07
C ALA A 340 8.93 -5.59 0.25
N HIS A 341 9.36 -4.33 0.26
CA HIS A 341 10.53 -3.81 -0.46
C HIS A 341 11.18 -2.69 0.38
N GLY A 342 12.29 -2.12 -0.09
CA GLY A 342 12.91 -0.96 0.53
C GLY A 342 13.71 -1.32 1.78
N MET A 343 13.54 -0.55 2.87
CA MET A 343 14.37 -0.70 4.07
C MET A 343 14.25 -2.07 4.73
N ILE A 344 13.11 -2.74 4.57
CA ILE A 344 12.87 -4.08 5.13
C ILE A 344 13.87 -5.14 4.63
N LEU A 345 14.49 -4.91 3.47
CA LEU A 345 15.57 -5.76 2.94
C LEU A 345 16.86 -5.64 3.74
N ALA A 346 17.11 -4.52 4.41
CA ALA A 346 18.22 -4.41 5.35
C ALA A 346 18.00 -5.31 6.59
N VAL A 347 16.73 -5.61 6.93
CA VAL A 347 16.36 -6.44 8.08
C VAL A 347 16.37 -7.92 7.71
N TYR A 348 15.64 -8.29 6.65
CA TYR A 348 15.41 -9.70 6.30
C TYR A 348 16.29 -10.23 5.16
N LYS A 349 17.11 -9.37 4.53
CA LYS A 349 17.94 -9.63 3.33
C LYS A 349 17.14 -9.93 2.07
N GLU A 350 16.18 -10.85 2.17
CA GLU A 350 15.30 -11.27 1.08
C GLU A 350 13.84 -11.24 1.53
N THR A 351 12.96 -10.91 0.59
CA THR A 351 11.50 -10.92 0.74
C THR A 351 10.92 -11.67 -0.47
N LEU A 352 9.66 -12.13 -0.40
CA LEU A 352 9.03 -12.70 -1.59
C LEU A 352 9.07 -11.74 -2.79
N GLY A 353 8.84 -10.44 -2.54
CA GLY A 353 8.88 -9.40 -3.56
C GLY A 353 10.25 -9.24 -4.22
N SER A 354 11.34 -9.26 -3.45
CA SER A 354 12.70 -9.24 -4.03
C SER A 354 13.00 -10.53 -4.80
N LEU A 355 12.59 -11.69 -4.27
CA LEU A 355 12.85 -12.96 -4.93
C LEU A 355 12.08 -13.12 -6.25
N TRP A 356 10.82 -12.68 -6.32
CA TRP A 356 10.08 -12.64 -7.59
C TRP A 356 10.65 -11.64 -8.59
N ARG A 357 11.29 -10.56 -8.11
CA ARG A 357 12.02 -9.64 -8.98
C ARG A 357 13.26 -10.29 -9.60
N ASP A 358 14.00 -11.03 -8.77
CA ASP A 358 15.27 -11.65 -9.17
C ASP A 358 15.06 -12.96 -9.96
N ASN A 359 13.84 -13.53 -9.91
CA ASN A 359 13.45 -14.76 -10.59
C ASN A 359 12.21 -14.51 -11.46
N GLU A 360 12.39 -13.79 -12.57
CA GLU A 360 11.28 -13.43 -13.45
C GLU A 360 10.45 -14.64 -13.88
N GLY A 361 9.13 -14.52 -13.79
CA GLY A 361 8.17 -15.56 -14.18
C GLY A 361 7.87 -16.59 -13.10
N SER A 362 8.64 -16.62 -12.01
CA SER A 362 8.38 -17.53 -10.87
C SER A 362 7.01 -17.30 -10.21
N ASP A 363 6.49 -16.07 -10.24
CA ASP A 363 5.18 -15.71 -9.69
C ASP A 363 4.00 -16.23 -10.52
N VAL A 364 4.25 -16.72 -11.75
CA VAL A 364 3.25 -17.25 -12.69
C VAL A 364 3.64 -18.59 -13.28
N ALA A 365 4.65 -19.26 -12.72
CA ALA A 365 5.16 -20.52 -13.28
C ALA A 365 4.07 -21.60 -13.29
N ASP A 366 3.82 -22.20 -14.45
CA ASP A 366 2.69 -23.12 -14.65
C ASP A 366 2.64 -24.26 -13.62
N GLY A 367 1.45 -24.48 -13.06
CA GLY A 367 1.20 -25.55 -12.09
C GLY A 367 1.84 -25.35 -10.72
N THR A 368 2.25 -24.12 -10.35
CA THR A 368 2.70 -23.80 -8.98
C THR A 368 1.61 -23.15 -8.15
N TYR A 369 1.79 -23.11 -6.83
CA TYR A 369 0.92 -22.34 -5.94
C TYR A 369 0.97 -20.83 -6.18
N ALA A 370 2.07 -20.29 -6.74
CA ALA A 370 2.15 -18.90 -7.20
C ALA A 370 1.18 -18.63 -8.36
N ALA A 371 1.20 -19.48 -9.40
CA ALA A 371 0.28 -19.36 -10.52
C ALA A 371 -1.19 -19.53 -10.09
N TRP A 372 -1.45 -20.43 -9.15
CA TRP A 372 -2.76 -20.59 -8.55
C TRP A 372 -3.21 -19.34 -7.78
N PHE A 373 -2.33 -18.76 -6.96
CA PHE A 373 -2.60 -17.50 -6.26
C PHE A 373 -2.88 -16.36 -7.25
N ARG A 374 -2.09 -16.22 -8.32
CA ARG A 374 -2.34 -15.22 -9.38
C ARG A 374 -3.69 -15.40 -10.04
N HIS A 375 -4.05 -16.65 -10.36
CA HIS A 375 -5.37 -16.96 -10.90
C HIS A 375 -6.47 -16.55 -9.92
N ALA A 376 -6.34 -16.93 -8.65
CA ALA A 376 -7.30 -16.59 -7.60
C ALA A 376 -7.53 -15.07 -7.47
N THR A 377 -6.46 -14.28 -7.44
CA THR A 377 -6.57 -12.81 -7.30
C THR A 377 -7.24 -12.09 -8.46
N LEU A 378 -7.38 -12.76 -9.62
CA LEU A 378 -8.08 -12.25 -10.78
C LEU A 378 -9.52 -12.76 -10.85
N TYR A 379 -9.72 -14.05 -10.62
CA TYR A 379 -10.97 -14.74 -10.95
C TYR A 379 -11.89 -14.94 -9.76
N TRP A 380 -11.45 -14.71 -8.52
CA TRP A 380 -12.25 -15.00 -7.33
C TRP A 380 -12.42 -13.75 -6.45
N ASP A 381 -13.56 -13.70 -5.77
CA ASP A 381 -13.89 -12.71 -4.75
C ASP A 381 -14.21 -13.42 -3.42
N GLN A 382 -13.96 -12.73 -2.31
CA GLN A 382 -14.38 -13.17 -0.97
C GLN A 382 -15.86 -12.82 -0.74
N ASP A 383 -16.59 -13.72 -0.07
CA ASP A 383 -18.01 -13.53 0.24
C ASP A 383 -18.23 -12.40 1.26
N ALA A 384 -17.30 -12.25 2.22
CA ALA A 384 -17.33 -11.22 3.24
C ALA A 384 -16.42 -10.04 2.90
N LEU A 385 -16.83 -8.84 3.33
CA LEU A 385 -15.94 -7.68 3.40
C LEU A 385 -15.06 -7.77 4.65
N PRO A 386 -13.86 -7.17 4.63
CA PRO A 386 -13.00 -7.16 5.81
C PRO A 386 -13.65 -6.32 6.90
N CYS A 387 -13.68 -6.79 8.14
CA CYS A 387 -14.22 -6.02 9.25
C CYS A 387 -13.38 -4.77 9.53
N LYS A 388 -14.06 -3.68 9.92
CA LYS A 388 -13.41 -2.52 10.53
C LYS A 388 -12.80 -2.93 11.87
N VAL A 389 -11.56 -2.52 12.14
CA VAL A 389 -10.98 -2.58 13.48
C VAL A 389 -11.23 -1.30 14.26
N GLU A 390 -11.45 -1.45 15.55
CA GLU A 390 -11.65 -0.31 16.45
C GLU A 390 -10.33 0.44 16.70
N PHE A 391 -10.44 1.78 16.72
CA PHE A 391 -9.35 2.63 17.17
C PHE A 391 -9.41 2.76 18.70
N PRO A 392 -8.28 2.60 19.40
CA PRO A 392 -8.29 2.65 20.86
C PRO A 392 -8.53 4.08 21.35
N ASP A 393 -9.38 4.21 22.36
CA ASP A 393 -9.57 5.46 23.09
C ASP A 393 -8.29 5.78 23.86
N THR A 394 -7.58 6.80 23.39
CA THR A 394 -6.22 7.14 23.84
C THR A 394 -6.12 8.64 24.02
N GLN A 395 -5.29 9.12 24.95
CA GLN A 395 -5.05 10.56 25.10
C GLN A 395 -4.36 11.13 23.86
N PRO A 396 -4.65 12.38 23.45
CA PRO A 396 -3.96 13.00 22.32
C PRO A 396 -2.46 13.14 22.61
N TRP A 397 -1.62 12.99 21.59
CA TRP A 397 -0.18 13.26 21.66
C TRP A 397 0.10 14.73 21.86
N LYS A 398 -0.73 15.58 21.22
CA LYS A 398 -0.57 17.03 21.19
C LYS A 398 -1.92 17.72 21.29
N ARG A 399 -1.96 18.80 22.05
CA ARG A 399 -3.05 19.79 22.09
C ARG A 399 -2.48 21.13 21.67
N GLY A 400 -3.12 21.81 20.71
CA GLY A 400 -2.64 23.08 20.15
C GLY A 400 -2.56 23.05 18.62
N ALA A 401 -2.13 24.15 18.01
CA ALA A 401 -2.15 24.30 16.56
C ALA A 401 -1.25 23.27 15.86
N LEU A 402 -1.67 22.73 14.72
CA LEU A 402 -0.94 21.68 13.97
C LEU A 402 0.56 21.97 13.82
N LEU A 403 0.93 23.22 13.51
CA LEU A 403 2.30 23.61 13.17
C LEU A 403 3.07 24.32 14.29
N ASP A 404 2.51 24.39 15.50
CA ASP A 404 3.23 24.87 16.68
C ASP A 404 4.05 23.73 17.31
N GLU A 405 5.15 24.05 17.98
CA GLU A 405 5.83 23.08 18.84
C GLU A 405 4.98 22.83 20.09
N LYS A 406 5.16 21.67 20.75
CA LYS A 406 4.29 21.24 21.85
C LYS A 406 4.48 22.07 23.12
#